data_AF-A0A3D9ZVI3-F1
#
_entry.id   AF-A0A3D9ZVI3-F1
#
_cell.length_a   1.000
_cell.length_b   1.000
_cell.length_c   1.000
_cell.angle_alpha   90.00
_cell.angle_beta   90.00
_cell.angle_gamma   90.00
#
_symmetry.space_group_name_H-M   'P 1'
#
loop_
_entity.id
_entity.type
_entity.pdbx_description
1 polymer ?
#
loop_
_entity_poly.entity_id
_entity_poly.type
_entity_poly.pdbx_seq_one_letter_code
_entity_poly.pdbx_strand_id
1 'polypeptide(L)'
;MPEVAPRRAPVLAAVAVPAVRAGLWSPVLAAMLVGYAMVGLPAVIGGPSSPNLVVILLRLAALCAGLGVGFAFDDPARPTTATAPAPAWLPLAARLTALAVASAAWWCATLATGMAAAGDAAAALPGGDLTLEAAAVFVGAAAVASVVWRRAARGVVGLVAAPAFLVVVVVVTLLPDRIQLLVGLDSDTAWDAAHDRWLVALVLGAATVLVAATWRPRPLRRSVPASGHR
;
A
#
# COMPACT_ATOMS: atom_id res chain seq x y z
N MET A 1 9.91 39.11 27.86
CA MET A 1 10.58 38.48 26.70
C MET A 1 9.65 37.41 26.16
N PRO A 2 9.12 37.54 24.93
CA PRO A 2 8.26 36.52 24.35
C PRO A 2 9.10 35.31 23.90
N GLU A 3 8.66 34.13 24.31
CA GLU A 3 9.25 32.83 23.99
C GLU A 3 9.02 32.54 22.50
N VAL A 4 10.07 32.65 21.69
CA VAL A 4 10.02 32.34 20.25
C VAL A 4 9.98 30.82 20.09
N ALA A 5 8.78 30.28 19.91
CA ALA A 5 8.59 28.86 19.59
C ALA A 5 9.45 28.50 18.35
N PRO A 6 10.30 27.45 18.40
CA PRO A 6 11.15 27.11 17.28
C PRO A 6 10.30 26.66 16.08
N ARG A 7 10.59 27.22 14.90
CA ARG A 7 9.98 26.85 13.61
C ARG A 7 10.26 25.37 13.32
N ARG A 8 9.37 24.47 13.75
CA ARG A 8 9.45 23.01 13.52
C ARG A 8 9.19 22.62 12.06
N ALA A 9 8.44 23.43 11.32
CA ALA A 9 8.05 23.21 9.92
C ALA A 9 9.23 23.08 8.93
N PRO A 10 10.24 23.98 8.91
CA PRO A 10 11.36 23.87 7.98
C PRO A 10 12.24 22.63 8.23
N VAL A 11 12.35 22.17 9.49
CA VAL A 11 13.15 20.99 9.84
C VAL A 11 12.47 19.70 9.37
N LEU A 12 11.14 19.59 9.49
CA LEU A 12 10.38 18.45 8.99
C LEU A 12 10.41 18.37 7.46
N ALA A 13 10.25 19.51 6.77
CA ALA A 13 10.33 19.58 5.31
C ALA A 13 11.74 19.24 4.79
N ALA A 14 12.79 19.69 5.47
CA ALA A 14 14.18 19.41 5.11
C ALA A 14 14.55 17.92 5.18
N VAL A 15 13.87 17.12 6.03
CA VAL A 15 14.08 15.66 6.13
C VAL A 15 13.14 14.89 5.21
N ALA A 16 11.90 15.37 5.02
CA ALA A 16 10.89 14.67 4.22
C ALA A 16 11.24 14.59 2.73
N VAL A 17 11.71 15.69 2.13
CA VAL A 17 11.99 15.71 0.67
C VAL A 17 13.14 14.76 0.28
N PRO A 18 14.29 14.76 0.97
CA PRO A 18 15.35 13.79 0.68
C PRO A 18 14.92 12.34 0.94
N ALA A 19 14.14 12.11 2.00
CA ALA A 19 13.63 10.78 2.33
C ALA A 19 12.74 10.23 1.21
N VAL A 20 11.83 11.05 0.68
CA VAL A 20 10.99 10.69 -0.46
C VAL A 20 11.87 10.43 -1.68
N ARG A 21 12.75 11.35 -2.08
CA ARG A 21 13.58 11.18 -3.28
C ARG A 21 14.49 9.95 -3.26
N ALA A 22 14.94 9.52 -2.09
CA ALA A 22 15.81 8.34 -1.95
C ALA A 22 15.06 7.00 -2.09
N GLY A 23 13.73 7.00 -2.13
CA GLY A 23 12.93 5.77 -2.26
C GLY A 23 13.08 5.12 -3.65
N LEU A 24 12.93 3.79 -3.70
CA LEU A 24 12.92 3.04 -4.94
C LEU A 24 11.54 3.15 -5.63
N TRP A 25 11.24 4.31 -6.23
CA TRP A 25 9.93 4.58 -6.83
C TRP A 25 9.70 3.91 -8.18
N SER A 26 10.76 3.55 -8.91
CA SER A 26 10.64 2.92 -10.23
C SER A 26 9.72 1.70 -10.25
N PRO A 27 9.87 0.68 -9.38
CA PRO A 27 8.95 -0.46 -9.33
C PRO A 27 7.53 -0.07 -8.90
N VAL A 28 7.37 0.93 -8.02
CA VAL A 28 6.04 1.45 -7.62
C VAL A 28 5.32 2.02 -8.84
N LEU A 29 5.99 2.92 -9.57
CA LEU A 29 5.43 3.56 -10.75
C LEU A 29 5.18 2.57 -11.89
N ALA A 30 6.07 1.58 -12.07
CA ALA A 30 5.86 0.51 -13.04
C ALA A 30 4.62 -0.33 -12.70
N ALA A 31 4.43 -0.73 -11.44
CA ALA A 31 3.26 -1.46 -10.99
C ALA A 31 1.96 -0.65 -11.19
N MET A 32 1.98 0.63 -10.85
CA MET A 32 0.85 1.55 -11.08
C MET A 32 0.56 1.73 -12.57
N LEU A 33 1.59 1.85 -13.41
CA LEU A 33 1.42 1.95 -14.87
C LEU A 33 0.81 0.67 -15.44
N VAL A 34 1.31 -0.50 -15.04
CA VAL A 34 0.75 -1.80 -15.48
C VAL A 34 -0.70 -1.94 -15.00
N GLY A 35 -0.99 -1.61 -13.75
CA GLY A 35 -2.36 -1.63 -13.22
C GLY A 35 -3.28 -0.68 -13.99
N TYR A 36 -2.84 0.54 -14.29
CA TYR A 36 -3.62 1.48 -15.10
C TYR A 36 -3.85 0.93 -16.51
N ALA A 37 -2.82 0.34 -17.14
CA ALA A 37 -2.92 -0.22 -18.49
C ALA A 37 -3.94 -1.37 -18.58
N MET A 38 -4.14 -2.15 -17.51
CA MET A 38 -5.18 -3.20 -17.46
C MET A 38 -6.60 -2.64 -17.65
N VAL A 39 -6.85 -1.40 -17.23
CA VAL A 39 -8.16 -0.73 -17.40
C VAL A 39 -8.16 0.16 -18.64
N GLY A 40 -7.09 0.92 -18.86
CA GLY A 40 -6.98 1.89 -19.95
C GLY A 40 -6.92 1.25 -21.35
N LEU A 41 -6.24 0.12 -21.51
CA LEU A 41 -6.15 -0.52 -22.84
C LEU A 41 -7.50 -1.05 -23.32
N PRO A 42 -8.28 -1.81 -22.52
CA PRO A 42 -9.64 -2.19 -22.89
C PRO A 42 -10.55 -0.99 -23.15
N ALA A 43 -10.44 0.08 -22.36
CA ALA A 43 -11.24 1.29 -22.53
C ALA A 43 -11.01 1.99 -23.89
N VAL A 44 -9.77 1.96 -24.39
CA VAL A 44 -9.40 2.61 -25.66
C VAL A 44 -9.68 1.73 -26.87
N ILE A 45 -9.49 0.41 -26.75
CA ILE A 45 -9.49 -0.51 -27.90
C ILE A 45 -10.83 -1.27 -28.03
N GLY A 46 -11.48 -1.59 -26.91
CA GLY A 46 -12.56 -2.58 -26.84
C GLY A 46 -14.00 -2.03 -26.88
N GLY A 47 -14.18 -0.71 -26.86
CA GLY A 47 -15.52 -0.12 -26.73
C GLY A 47 -16.15 -0.37 -25.35
N PRO A 48 -17.47 -0.12 -25.19
CA PRO A 48 -18.15 -0.27 -23.91
C PRO A 48 -18.01 -1.69 -23.34
N SER A 49 -17.49 -1.78 -22.12
CA SER A 49 -17.27 -3.03 -21.40
C SER A 49 -18.41 -3.31 -20.42
N SER A 50 -18.70 -4.60 -20.17
CA SER A 50 -19.69 -4.96 -19.16
C SER A 50 -19.25 -4.51 -17.76
N PRO A 51 -20.17 -4.09 -16.86
CA PRO A 51 -19.83 -3.65 -15.50
C PRO A 51 -19.03 -4.69 -14.71
N ASN A 52 -19.41 -5.97 -14.82
CA ASN A 52 -18.69 -7.07 -14.17
C ASN A 52 -17.23 -7.17 -14.64
N LEU A 53 -16.96 -6.97 -15.94
CA LEU A 53 -15.59 -6.96 -16.44
C LEU A 53 -14.81 -5.75 -15.90
N VAL A 54 -15.43 -4.57 -15.88
CA VAL A 54 -14.79 -3.35 -15.33
C VAL A 54 -14.42 -3.53 -13.86
N VAL A 55 -15.30 -4.12 -13.04
CA VAL A 55 -15.01 -4.45 -11.63
C VAL A 55 -13.79 -5.37 -11.51
N ILE A 56 -13.71 -6.43 -12.33
CA ILE A 56 -12.57 -7.36 -12.33
C ILE A 56 -11.28 -6.62 -12.71
N LEU A 57 -11.31 -5.80 -13.75
CA LEU A 57 -10.14 -5.03 -14.20
C LEU A 57 -9.67 -4.03 -13.15
N LEU A 58 -10.59 -3.34 -12.47
CA LEU A 58 -10.28 -2.41 -11.38
C LEU A 58 -9.65 -3.12 -10.17
N ARG A 59 -10.17 -4.29 -9.80
CA ARG A 59 -9.59 -5.14 -8.74
C ARG A 59 -8.18 -5.59 -9.12
N LEU A 60 -7.98 -6.09 -10.34
CA LEU A 60 -6.66 -6.48 -10.85
C LEU A 60 -5.68 -5.30 -10.89
N ALA A 61 -6.14 -4.12 -11.30
CA ALA A 61 -5.35 -2.90 -11.28
C ALA A 61 -4.89 -2.54 -9.86
N ALA A 62 -5.80 -2.56 -8.89
CA ALA A 62 -5.50 -2.28 -7.49
C ALA A 62 -4.50 -3.30 -6.92
N LEU A 63 -4.70 -4.60 -7.19
CA LEU A 63 -3.78 -5.66 -6.76
C LEU A 63 -2.38 -5.47 -7.37
N CYS A 64 -2.30 -5.13 -8.65
CA CYS A 64 -1.05 -4.87 -9.34
C CYS A 64 -0.32 -3.66 -8.71
N ALA A 65 -1.01 -2.55 -8.54
CA ALA A 65 -0.46 -1.37 -7.87
C ALA A 65 -0.03 -1.66 -6.41
N GLY A 66 -0.79 -2.50 -5.71
CA GLY A 66 -0.48 -2.98 -4.37
C GLY A 66 0.87 -3.69 -4.26
N LEU A 67 1.27 -4.46 -5.27
CA LEU A 67 2.60 -5.12 -5.31
C LEU A 67 3.75 -4.10 -5.25
N GLY A 68 3.54 -2.91 -5.83
CA GLY A 68 4.52 -1.82 -5.81
C GLY A 68 4.78 -1.25 -4.40
N VAL A 69 3.78 -1.28 -3.51
CA VAL A 69 3.82 -0.67 -2.17
C VAL A 69 5.03 -1.14 -1.35
N GLY A 70 5.39 -2.43 -1.46
CA GLY A 70 6.53 -3.00 -0.73
C GLY A 70 7.86 -2.30 -1.04
N PHE A 71 8.07 -1.86 -2.28
CA PHE A 71 9.31 -1.21 -2.71
C PHE A 71 9.43 0.23 -2.19
N ALA A 72 8.33 0.88 -1.82
CA ALA A 72 8.38 2.19 -1.17
C ALA A 72 9.06 2.13 0.22
N PHE A 73 9.10 0.95 0.84
CA PHE A 73 9.80 0.71 2.11
C PHE A 73 11.31 0.47 1.94
N ASP A 74 11.80 0.25 0.71
CA ASP A 74 13.22 0.10 0.46
C ASP A 74 13.92 1.47 0.52
N ASP A 75 14.94 1.56 1.37
CA ASP A 75 15.76 2.75 1.55
C ASP A 75 17.23 2.45 1.22
N PRO A 76 17.66 2.71 -0.03
CA PRO A 76 19.07 2.54 -0.41
C PRO A 76 20.00 3.49 0.35
N ALA A 77 19.51 4.62 0.87
CA ALA A 77 20.30 5.62 1.61
C ALA A 77 20.32 5.37 3.13
N ARG A 78 19.68 4.31 3.62
CA ARG A 78 19.68 3.97 5.05
C ARG A 78 21.05 3.69 5.68
N PRO A 79 22.06 3.16 4.96
CA PRO A 79 23.39 2.93 5.53
C PRO A 79 24.09 4.22 5.97
N THR A 80 23.89 5.32 5.25
CA THR A 80 24.54 6.62 5.52
C THR A 80 23.72 7.50 6.47
N THR A 81 22.40 7.29 6.56
CA THR A 81 21.50 8.04 7.44
C THR A 81 21.29 7.39 8.82
N ALA A 82 21.83 6.20 9.06
CA ALA A 82 21.69 5.47 10.34
C ALA A 82 22.27 6.21 11.55
N THR A 83 23.18 7.17 11.33
CA THR A 83 23.78 8.01 12.39
C THR A 83 22.98 9.30 12.64
N ALA A 84 21.96 9.58 11.83
CA ALA A 84 21.14 10.77 12.03
C ALA A 84 20.31 10.63 13.32
N PRO A 85 20.21 11.68 14.15
CA PRO A 85 19.40 11.67 15.38
C PRO A 85 17.88 11.69 15.11
N ALA A 86 17.45 11.47 13.86
CA ALA A 86 16.05 11.43 13.49
C ALA A 86 15.47 10.03 13.76
N PRO A 87 14.23 9.94 14.29
CA PRO A 87 13.62 8.66 14.53
C PRO A 87 13.29 7.97 13.20
N ALA A 88 13.53 6.66 13.13
CA ALA A 88 13.40 5.86 11.91
C ALA A 88 11.99 5.86 11.27
N TRP A 89 10.96 6.27 12.03
CA TRP A 89 9.58 6.37 11.53
C TRP A 89 9.34 7.62 10.68
N LEU A 90 10.14 8.69 10.84
CA LEU A 90 9.87 9.96 10.16
C LEU A 90 10.09 9.90 8.64
N PRO A 91 11.21 9.33 8.14
CA PRO A 91 11.39 9.12 6.69
C PRO A 91 10.35 8.17 6.11
N LEU A 92 9.98 7.13 6.85
CA LEU A 92 8.97 6.17 6.43
C LEU A 92 7.59 6.82 6.33
N ALA A 93 7.20 7.62 7.33
CA ALA A 93 5.94 8.35 7.31
C ALA A 93 5.86 9.31 6.11
N ALA A 94 6.94 10.04 5.81
CA ALA A 94 6.99 10.91 4.63
C ALA A 94 6.77 10.13 3.31
N ARG A 95 7.40 8.95 3.18
CA ARG A 95 7.21 8.08 2.00
C ARG A 95 5.81 7.51 1.91
N LEU A 96 5.24 7.05 3.02
CA LEU A 96 3.87 6.52 3.06
C LEU A 96 2.84 7.60 2.74
N THR A 97 3.05 8.84 3.21
CA THR A 97 2.19 9.97 2.82
C THR A 97 2.30 10.27 1.34
N ALA A 98 3.52 10.32 0.78
CA ALA A 98 3.71 10.54 -0.66
C ALA A 98 3.09 9.42 -1.49
N LEU A 99 3.25 8.16 -1.06
CA LEU A 99 2.64 7.00 -1.68
C LEU A 99 1.12 7.07 -1.63
N ALA A 100 0.54 7.41 -0.47
CA ALA A 100 -0.91 7.52 -0.32
C ALA A 100 -1.50 8.58 -1.26
N VAL A 101 -0.85 9.75 -1.39
CA VAL A 101 -1.29 10.80 -2.32
C VAL A 101 -1.18 10.34 -3.78
N ALA A 102 -0.06 9.71 -4.15
CA ALA A 102 0.14 9.19 -5.50
C ALA A 102 -0.87 8.09 -5.83
N SER A 103 -1.11 7.15 -4.91
CA SER A 103 -2.08 6.07 -5.04
C SER A 103 -3.52 6.59 -5.14
N ALA A 104 -3.88 7.63 -4.38
CA ALA A 104 -5.20 8.26 -4.46
C ALA A 104 -5.41 8.93 -5.83
N ALA A 105 -4.44 9.73 -6.29
CA ALA A 105 -4.52 10.38 -7.60
C ALA A 105 -4.61 9.34 -8.74
N TRP A 106 -3.79 8.30 -8.67
CA TRP A 106 -3.81 7.19 -9.60
C TRP A 106 -5.13 6.42 -9.57
N TRP A 107 -5.66 6.10 -8.39
CA TRP A 107 -6.92 5.40 -8.24
C TRP A 107 -8.08 6.20 -8.83
N CYS A 108 -8.15 7.51 -8.55
CA CYS A 108 -9.15 8.39 -9.14
C CYS A 108 -9.09 8.38 -10.68
N ALA A 109 -7.88 8.41 -11.26
CA ALA A 109 -7.71 8.32 -12.70
C ALA A 109 -8.17 6.96 -13.25
N THR A 110 -7.72 5.86 -12.64
CA THR A 110 -8.08 4.48 -13.04
C THR A 110 -9.59 4.24 -12.91
N LEU A 111 -10.21 4.70 -11.83
CA LEU A 111 -11.65 4.60 -11.61
C LEU A 111 -12.41 5.41 -12.66
N ALA A 112 -12.01 6.66 -12.92
CA ALA A 112 -12.62 7.48 -13.97
C ALA A 112 -12.51 6.82 -15.35
N THR A 113 -11.36 6.22 -15.68
CA THR A 113 -11.18 5.46 -16.92
C THR A 113 -12.10 4.23 -16.97
N GLY A 114 -12.23 3.48 -15.86
CA GLY A 114 -13.15 2.34 -15.77
C GLY A 114 -14.62 2.74 -15.92
N MET A 115 -15.03 3.84 -15.29
CA MET A 115 -16.38 4.40 -15.43
C MET A 115 -16.65 4.81 -16.88
N ALA A 116 -15.69 5.48 -17.53
CA ALA A 116 -15.80 5.83 -18.94
C ALA A 116 -15.89 4.58 -19.84
N ALA A 117 -15.14 3.52 -19.52
CA ALA A 117 -15.18 2.25 -20.25
C ALA A 117 -16.52 1.52 -20.11
N ALA A 118 -17.26 1.73 -19.02
CA ALA A 118 -18.58 1.13 -18.81
C ALA A 118 -19.72 1.82 -19.59
N GLY A 119 -19.48 3.02 -20.13
CA GLY A 119 -20.48 3.77 -20.90
C GLY A 119 -21.77 4.02 -20.11
N ASP A 120 -22.92 3.72 -20.71
CA ASP A 120 -24.25 3.92 -20.10
C ASP A 120 -24.44 3.09 -18.81
N ALA A 121 -23.69 2.00 -18.65
CA ALA A 121 -23.75 1.17 -17.46
C ALA A 121 -22.92 1.70 -16.29
N ALA A 122 -22.24 2.84 -16.45
CA ALA A 122 -21.42 3.45 -15.40
C ALA A 122 -22.21 3.80 -14.14
N ALA A 123 -23.50 4.14 -14.26
CA ALA A 123 -24.36 4.45 -13.11
C ALA A 123 -24.58 3.24 -12.20
N ALA A 124 -24.38 2.01 -12.70
CA ALA A 124 -24.50 0.78 -11.92
C ALA A 124 -23.19 0.40 -11.20
N LEU A 125 -22.07 1.10 -11.43
CA LEU A 125 -20.80 0.79 -10.79
C LEU A 125 -20.75 1.39 -9.37
N PRO A 126 -20.55 0.57 -8.33
CA PRO A 126 -20.48 1.04 -6.95
C PRO A 126 -19.08 1.61 -6.67
N GLY A 127 -18.82 2.82 -7.14
CA GLY A 127 -17.50 3.45 -7.05
C GLY A 127 -16.96 3.61 -5.62
N GLY A 128 -17.84 3.80 -4.63
CA GLY A 128 -17.48 3.87 -3.21
C GLY A 128 -16.93 2.55 -2.68
N ASP A 129 -17.63 1.47 -2.96
CA ASP A 129 -17.28 0.10 -2.58
C ASP A 129 -15.98 -0.35 -3.24
N LEU A 130 -15.82 -0.09 -4.53
CA LEU A 130 -14.57 -0.36 -5.26
C LEU A 130 -13.40 0.45 -4.69
N THR A 131 -13.65 1.67 -4.23
CA THR A 131 -12.62 2.50 -3.58
C THR A 131 -12.25 1.93 -2.20
N LEU A 132 -13.22 1.37 -1.46
CA LEU A 132 -12.96 0.66 -0.21
C LEU A 132 -12.07 -0.57 -0.45
N GLU A 133 -12.38 -1.39 -1.45
CA GLU A 133 -11.57 -2.56 -1.82
C GLU A 133 -10.14 -2.15 -2.18
N ALA A 134 -9.99 -1.13 -3.04
CA ALA A 134 -8.68 -0.63 -3.43
C ALA A 134 -7.89 -0.09 -2.24
N ALA A 135 -8.52 0.69 -1.36
CA ALA A 135 -7.89 1.20 -0.14
C ALA A 135 -7.43 0.05 0.76
N ALA A 136 -8.25 -0.99 0.95
CA ALA A 136 -7.91 -2.16 1.74
C ALA A 136 -6.75 -2.95 1.13
N VAL A 137 -6.67 -3.05 -0.20
CA VAL A 137 -5.53 -3.64 -0.92
C VAL A 137 -4.24 -2.86 -0.65
N PHE A 138 -4.24 -1.54 -0.80
CA PHE A 138 -3.06 -0.70 -0.55
C PHE A 138 -2.60 -0.78 0.91
N VAL A 139 -3.55 -0.71 1.84
CA VAL A 139 -3.27 -0.79 3.28
C VAL A 139 -2.81 -2.21 3.67
N GLY A 140 -3.39 -3.25 3.09
CA GLY A 140 -2.96 -4.64 3.29
C GLY A 140 -1.52 -4.87 2.81
N ALA A 141 -1.18 -4.35 1.61
CA ALA A 141 0.19 -4.39 1.10
C ALA A 141 1.16 -3.62 2.01
N ALA A 142 0.77 -2.44 2.49
CA ALA A 142 1.56 -1.66 3.44
C ALA A 142 1.72 -2.38 4.79
N ALA A 143 0.71 -3.11 5.26
CA ALA A 143 0.78 -3.91 6.48
C ALA A 143 1.78 -5.06 6.35
N VAL A 144 1.73 -5.82 5.24
CA VAL A 144 2.71 -6.87 4.95
C VAL A 144 4.13 -6.29 4.86
N ALA A 145 4.30 -5.20 4.10
CA ALA A 145 5.58 -4.51 3.98
C ALA A 145 6.11 -4.02 5.32
N SER A 146 5.23 -3.51 6.20
CA SER A 146 5.59 -3.06 7.55
C SER A 146 6.04 -4.22 8.44
N VAL A 147 5.41 -5.40 8.33
CA VAL A 147 5.82 -6.61 9.05
C VAL A 147 7.20 -7.08 8.58
N VAL A 148 7.42 -7.11 7.26
CA VAL A 148 8.70 -7.48 6.65
C VAL A 148 9.78 -6.49 7.03
N TRP A 149 9.54 -5.18 6.92
CA TRP A 149 10.48 -4.12 7.25
C TRP A 149 11.01 -4.21 8.69
N ARG A 150 10.23 -4.74 9.63
CA ARG A 150 10.69 -4.99 11.01
C ARG A 150 11.62 -6.20 11.15
N ARG A 151 11.51 -7.20 10.28
CA ARG A 151 12.24 -8.47 10.38
C ARG A 151 13.40 -8.60 9.41
N ALA A 152 13.27 -7.99 8.24
CA ALA A 152 14.20 -8.14 7.14
C ALA A 152 15.46 -7.32 7.35
N ALA A 153 16.57 -7.84 6.81
CA ALA A 153 17.78 -7.07 6.62
C ALA A 153 17.54 -5.90 5.65
N ARG A 154 18.48 -4.96 5.60
CA ARG A 154 18.32 -3.69 4.89
C ARG A 154 18.17 -3.90 3.37
N GLY A 155 17.25 -3.16 2.75
CA GLY A 155 17.13 -3.03 1.28
C GLY A 155 16.51 -4.22 0.53
N VAL A 156 15.85 -5.14 1.25
CA VAL A 156 15.19 -6.31 0.64
C VAL A 156 13.70 -6.38 0.97
N VAL A 157 13.09 -5.28 1.44
CA VAL A 157 11.69 -5.28 1.87
C VAL A 157 10.78 -5.54 0.69
N GLY A 158 10.96 -4.85 -0.44
CA GLY A 158 10.14 -5.06 -1.63
C GLY A 158 10.22 -6.48 -2.17
N LEU A 159 11.43 -7.07 -2.19
CA LEU A 159 11.69 -8.42 -2.68
C LEU A 159 10.98 -9.52 -1.86
N VAL A 160 10.69 -9.27 -0.59
CA VAL A 160 9.99 -10.22 0.29
C VAL A 160 8.51 -9.86 0.44
N ALA A 161 8.20 -8.58 0.54
CA ALA A 161 6.84 -8.09 0.78
C ALA A 161 5.92 -8.30 -0.43
N ALA A 162 6.40 -8.08 -1.66
CA ALA A 162 5.60 -8.28 -2.87
C ALA A 162 5.12 -9.74 -3.04
N PRO A 163 5.99 -10.77 -3.01
CA PRO A 163 5.53 -12.15 -3.10
C PRO A 163 4.71 -12.56 -1.87
N ALA A 164 5.03 -12.08 -0.66
CA ALA A 164 4.22 -12.35 0.52
C ALA A 164 2.80 -11.77 0.41
N PHE A 165 2.67 -10.55 -0.13
CA PHE A 165 1.37 -9.94 -0.42
C PHE A 165 0.60 -10.75 -1.47
N LEU A 166 1.27 -11.20 -2.52
CA LEU A 166 0.64 -12.07 -3.52
C LEU A 166 0.11 -13.37 -2.91
N VAL A 167 0.86 -14.00 -2.00
CA VAL A 167 0.40 -15.19 -1.26
C VAL A 167 -0.85 -14.86 -0.43
N VAL A 168 -0.89 -13.71 0.25
CA VAL A 168 -2.07 -13.27 1.01
C VAL A 168 -3.27 -13.11 0.08
N VAL A 169 -3.10 -12.49 -1.09
CA VAL A 169 -4.16 -12.33 -2.09
C VAL A 169 -4.66 -13.69 -2.57
N VAL A 170 -3.76 -14.63 -2.88
CA VAL A 170 -4.15 -16.00 -3.27
C VAL A 170 -4.94 -16.69 -2.15
N VAL A 171 -4.50 -16.59 -0.90
CA VAL A 171 -5.24 -17.16 0.24
C VAL A 171 -6.64 -16.55 0.37
N VAL A 172 -6.76 -15.23 0.18
CA VAL A 172 -8.05 -14.52 0.21
C VAL A 172 -8.97 -15.00 -0.93
N THR A 173 -8.43 -15.26 -2.12
CA THR A 173 -9.21 -15.79 -3.26
C THR A 173 -9.71 -17.21 -3.05
N LEU A 174 -9.05 -17.99 -2.18
CA LEU A 174 -9.40 -19.37 -1.85
C LEU A 174 -10.32 -19.49 -0.62
N LEU A 175 -10.79 -18.36 -0.08
CA LEU A 175 -11.71 -18.37 1.05
C LEU A 175 -13.04 -19.01 0.66
N PRO A 176 -13.65 -19.82 1.55
CA PRO A 176 -14.93 -20.46 1.28
C PRO A 176 -16.05 -19.41 1.13
N ASP A 177 -17.07 -19.74 0.33
CA ASP A 177 -18.17 -18.84 -0.10
C ASP A 177 -18.77 -18.00 1.04
N ARG A 178 -18.92 -18.60 2.23
CA ARG A 178 -19.46 -17.94 3.43
C ARG A 178 -18.68 -16.71 3.90
N ILE A 179 -17.39 -16.60 3.55
CA ILE A 179 -16.48 -15.50 3.92
C ILE A 179 -15.73 -14.96 2.70
N GLN A 180 -16.27 -15.13 1.50
CA GLN A 180 -15.67 -14.61 0.28
C GLN A 180 -15.60 -13.07 0.33
N LEU A 181 -14.45 -12.53 -0.09
CA LEU A 181 -14.25 -11.07 -0.22
C LEU A 181 -14.52 -10.59 -1.66
N LEU A 182 -14.30 -11.45 -2.64
CA LEU A 182 -14.43 -11.12 -4.07
C LEU A 182 -15.75 -11.67 -4.59
N VAL A 183 -16.79 -10.87 -4.47
CA VAL A 183 -18.14 -11.20 -4.94
C VAL A 183 -18.42 -10.46 -6.25
N GLY A 184 -19.20 -11.07 -7.15
CA GLY A 184 -19.66 -10.43 -8.39
C GLY A 184 -20.74 -9.37 -8.14
N LEU A 185 -20.97 -8.48 -9.10
CA LEU A 185 -21.95 -7.40 -8.94
C LEU A 185 -23.40 -7.93 -8.84
N ASP A 186 -23.66 -9.12 -9.36
CA ASP A 186 -25.01 -9.68 -9.50
C ASP A 186 -25.61 -10.24 -8.18
N SER A 187 -24.95 -10.02 -7.03
CA SER A 187 -25.31 -10.66 -5.74
C SER A 187 -25.45 -9.66 -4.59
N ASP A 188 -26.51 -8.85 -4.62
CA ASP A 188 -26.74 -7.73 -3.68
C ASP A 188 -26.47 -8.05 -2.20
N THR A 189 -27.05 -9.14 -1.66
CA THR A 189 -26.88 -9.48 -0.23
C THR A 189 -25.47 -9.98 0.12
N ALA A 190 -24.78 -10.61 -0.82
CA ALA A 190 -23.41 -11.08 -0.62
C ALA A 190 -22.39 -9.95 -0.84
N TRP A 191 -22.74 -8.96 -1.66
CA TRP A 191 -21.94 -7.77 -1.93
C TRP A 191 -21.75 -6.94 -0.65
N ASP A 192 -22.83 -6.57 0.03
CA ASP A 192 -22.75 -5.76 1.27
C ASP A 192 -21.92 -6.47 2.35
N ALA A 193 -22.19 -7.76 2.57
CA ALA A 193 -21.47 -8.57 3.53
C ALA A 193 -19.97 -8.71 3.20
N ALA A 194 -19.60 -8.70 1.92
CA ALA A 194 -18.20 -8.68 1.49
C ALA A 194 -17.54 -7.32 1.81
N HIS A 195 -18.25 -6.21 1.62
CA HIS A 195 -17.73 -4.87 1.89
C HIS A 195 -17.55 -4.59 3.39
N ASP A 196 -18.39 -5.15 4.25
CA ASP A 196 -18.15 -5.17 5.70
C ASP A 196 -16.82 -5.86 6.05
N ARG A 197 -16.51 -6.99 5.38
CA ARG A 197 -15.24 -7.70 5.58
C ARG A 197 -14.06 -6.91 5.05
N TRP A 198 -14.21 -6.22 3.91
CA TRP A 198 -13.20 -5.31 3.38
C TRP A 198 -12.92 -4.15 4.34
N LEU A 199 -13.94 -3.58 4.95
CA LEU A 199 -13.79 -2.55 5.98
C LEU A 199 -13.00 -3.08 7.18
N VAL A 200 -13.34 -4.28 7.67
CA VAL A 200 -12.58 -4.93 8.76
C VAL A 200 -11.12 -5.16 8.34
N ALA A 201 -10.88 -5.63 7.12
CA ALA A 201 -9.53 -5.84 6.59
C ALA A 201 -8.72 -4.53 6.51
N LEU A 202 -9.35 -3.44 6.06
CA LEU A 202 -8.77 -2.10 6.04
C LEU A 202 -8.34 -1.65 7.45
N VAL A 203 -9.25 -1.77 8.42
CA VAL A 203 -9.00 -1.36 9.81
C VAL A 203 -7.87 -2.19 10.44
N LEU A 204 -7.88 -3.51 10.25
CA LEU A 204 -6.83 -4.40 10.76
C LEU A 204 -5.47 -4.12 10.10
N GLY A 205 -5.46 -3.86 8.79
CA GLY A 205 -4.25 -3.47 8.07
C GLY A 205 -3.69 -2.14 8.57
N ALA A 206 -4.54 -1.13 8.74
CA ALA A 206 -4.14 0.19 9.26
C ALA A 206 -3.59 0.08 10.68
N ALA A 207 -4.26 -0.67 11.56
CA ALA A 207 -3.77 -0.95 12.91
C ALA A 207 -2.39 -1.64 12.87
N THR A 208 -2.18 -2.60 11.96
CA THR A 208 -0.90 -3.30 11.79
C THR A 208 0.23 -2.35 11.39
N VAL A 209 -0.04 -1.42 10.45
CA VAL A 209 0.92 -0.37 10.04
C VAL A 209 1.25 0.56 11.20
N LEU A 210 0.24 1.02 11.94
CA LEU A 210 0.43 1.91 13.09
C LEU A 210 1.26 1.25 14.19
N VAL A 211 0.91 0.01 14.57
CA VAL A 211 1.69 -0.77 15.54
C VAL A 211 3.11 -0.97 15.04
N ALA A 212 3.32 -1.17 13.73
CA ALA A 212 4.66 -1.27 13.16
C ALA A 212 5.51 -0.02 13.33
N ALA A 213 4.89 1.14 13.16
CA ALA A 213 5.57 2.43 13.21
C ALA A 213 5.90 2.86 14.65
N THR A 214 5.07 2.49 15.64
CA THR A 214 5.21 2.94 17.02
C THR A 214 5.99 1.98 17.93
N TRP A 215 6.06 0.70 17.60
CA TRP A 215 6.77 -0.27 18.45
C TRP A 215 8.29 -0.07 18.41
N ARG A 216 8.87 0.35 19.53
CA ARG A 216 10.33 0.44 19.69
C ARG A 216 10.92 -0.98 19.76
N PRO A 217 11.91 -1.32 18.92
CA PRO A 217 12.63 -2.57 19.09
C PRO A 217 13.22 -2.60 20.50
N ARG A 218 12.92 -3.62 21.29
CA ARG A 218 13.67 -3.87 22.52
C ARG A 218 15.14 -4.04 22.11
N PRO A 219 16.09 -3.29 22.71
CA PRO A 219 17.48 -3.49 22.39
C PRO A 219 17.81 -4.94 22.70
N LEU A 220 18.11 -5.72 21.65
CA LEU A 220 18.68 -7.05 21.83
C LEU A 220 19.99 -6.81 22.55
N ARG A 221 20.02 -7.15 23.85
CA ARG A 221 21.25 -7.15 24.65
C ARG A 221 22.25 -7.96 23.83
N ARG A 222 23.24 -7.28 23.26
CA ARG A 222 24.42 -7.96 22.74
C ARG A 222 25.04 -8.63 23.96
N SER A 223 24.86 -9.93 24.08
CA SER A 223 25.70 -10.77 24.93
C SER A 223 27.12 -10.60 24.41
N VAL A 224 27.87 -9.71 25.05
CA VAL A 224 29.31 -9.60 24.85
C VAL A 224 29.85 -10.99 25.16
N PRO A 225 30.52 -11.69 24.21
CA PRO A 225 31.19 -12.93 24.52
C PRO A 225 32.20 -12.61 25.62
N ALA A 226 32.09 -13.28 26.76
CA ALA A 226 33.10 -13.16 27.80
C ALA A 226 34.43 -13.59 27.17
N SER A 227 35.30 -12.62 26.91
CA SER A 227 36.67 -12.87 26.46
C SER A 227 37.37 -13.61 27.59
N GLY A 228 37.40 -14.94 27.47
CA GLY A 228 38.18 -15.79 28.34
C GLY A 228 39.66 -15.55 28.08
N HIS A 229 40.29 -14.78 28.97
CA HIS A 229 41.73 -14.85 29.15
C HIS A 229 42.04 -16.15 29.93
N ARG A 230 42.72 -17.08 29.26
CA ARG A 230 43.59 -18.07 29.88
C ARG A 230 44.88 -18.12 29.09
#